data_AF-A0ABD4W309-F1
#
_entry.id   AF-A0ABD4W309-F1
#
_cell.length_a   1.000
_cell.length_b   1.000
_cell.length_c   1.000
_cell.angle_alpha   90.00
_cell.angle_beta   90.00
_cell.angle_gamma   90.00
#
_symmetry.space_group_name_H-M   'P 1'
#
loop_
_entity.id
_entity.type
_entity.pdbx_description
1 polymer ?
#
loop_
_entity_poly.entity_id
_entity_poly.type
_entity_poly.pdbx_seq_one_letter_code
_entity_poly.pdbx_strand_id
1 'polypeptide(L)'
;MSDFFERYGRCRHFFLNRYCGIKSMLTVNNWQALRNQVRKWDKPVKGSKGKLETVYNFQTKHWVGALREACANIKSMWSNLANRLKKLIQGNENLSADQRHLLFFILKFKSAWQAVL
;
A
#
# COMPACT_ATOMS: atom_id res chain seq x y z
N MET A 1 23.76 3.14 15.58
CA MET A 1 23.15 3.47 14.27
C MET A 1 22.15 2.40 13.80
N SER A 2 22.34 1.12 14.15
CA SER A 2 21.45 -0.02 13.82
C SER A 2 20.01 0.12 14.33
N ASP A 3 19.82 0.57 15.57
CA ASP A 3 18.52 0.57 16.24
C ASP A 3 17.48 1.53 15.61
N PHE A 4 17.91 2.66 15.03
CA PHE A 4 16.99 3.55 14.31
C PHE A 4 16.42 2.88 13.05
N PHE A 5 17.29 2.29 12.23
CA PHE A 5 16.88 1.64 10.97
C PHE A 5 16.01 0.41 11.23
N GLU A 6 16.28 -0.33 12.31
CA GLU A 6 15.42 -1.43 12.72
C GLU A 6 14.00 -0.94 13.09
N ARG A 7 13.90 0.10 13.93
CA ARG A 7 12.61 0.70 14.31
C ARG A 7 11.85 1.26 13.10
N TYR A 8 12.56 1.91 12.19
CA TYR A 8 12.01 2.39 10.92
C TYR A 8 11.49 1.22 10.06
N GLY A 9 12.28 0.15 9.93
CA GLY A 9 11.91 -1.05 9.19
C GLY A 9 10.65 -1.72 9.75
N ARG A 10 10.55 -1.85 11.08
CA ARG A 10 9.35 -2.37 11.77
C ARG A 10 8.14 -1.47 11.53
N CYS A 11 8.29 -0.14 11.56
CA CYS A 11 7.20 0.79 11.26
C CYS A 11 6.73 0.67 9.80
N ARG A 12 7.66 0.59 8.85
CA ARG A 12 7.34 0.36 7.43
C ARG A 12 6.60 -0.97 7.25
N HIS A 13 7.06 -2.04 7.90
CA HIS A 13 6.42 -3.36 7.84
C HIS A 13 5.00 -3.35 8.42
N PHE A 14 4.78 -2.62 9.52
CA PHE A 14 3.43 -2.40 10.05
C PHE A 14 2.49 -1.77 9.01
N PHE A 15 2.93 -0.71 8.32
CA PHE A 15 2.12 -0.08 7.28
C PHE A 15 1.91 -0.98 6.07
N LEU A 16 2.94 -1.74 5.66
CA LEU A 16 2.82 -2.75 4.62
C LEU A 16 1.71 -3.74 4.96
N ASN A 17 1.78 -4.40 6.11
CA ASN A 17 0.78 -5.40 6.52
C ASN A 17 -0.62 -4.80 6.67
N ARG A 18 -0.73 -3.54 7.11
CA ARG A 18 -2.02 -2.87 7.29
C ARG A 18 -2.70 -2.50 5.96
N TYR A 19 -1.91 -2.14 4.94
CA TYR A 19 -2.42 -1.54 3.70
C TYR A 19 -2.12 -2.33 2.42
N CYS A 20 -1.48 -3.51 2.51
CA CYS A 20 -1.22 -4.36 1.35
C CYS A 20 -2.46 -5.10 0.83
N GLY A 21 -3.57 -5.12 1.58
CA GLY A 21 -4.81 -5.76 1.15
C GLY A 21 -5.48 -5.00 0.00
N ILE A 22 -6.22 -5.71 -0.85
CA ILE A 22 -6.79 -5.13 -2.06
C ILE A 22 -7.81 -4.01 -1.79
N LYS A 23 -8.54 -4.10 -0.67
CA LYS A 23 -9.46 -3.05 -0.19
C LYS A 23 -8.77 -1.70 0.07
N SER A 24 -7.45 -1.71 0.27
CA SER A 24 -6.66 -0.51 0.49
C SER A 24 -6.05 0.06 -0.80
N MET A 25 -6.31 -0.54 -1.98
CA MET A 25 -5.66 -0.15 -3.23
C MET A 25 -5.88 1.33 -3.58
N LEU A 26 -7.13 1.80 -3.55
CA LEU A 26 -7.42 3.22 -3.80
C LEU A 26 -6.88 4.14 -2.71
N THR A 27 -6.94 3.69 -1.45
CA THR A 27 -6.43 4.43 -0.29
C THR A 27 -4.92 4.65 -0.39
N VAL A 28 -4.16 3.62 -0.78
CA VAL A 28 -2.70 3.68 -0.96
C VAL A 28 -2.32 4.55 -2.16
N ASN A 29 -3.17 4.59 -3.21
CA ASN A 29 -2.94 5.45 -4.36
C ASN A 29 -2.99 6.94 -3.98
N ASN A 30 -3.85 7.31 -3.04
CA ASN A 30 -3.92 8.66 -2.47
C ASN A 30 -3.16 8.74 -1.13
N TRP A 31 -1.82 8.73 -1.22
CA TRP A 31 -0.97 8.71 -0.03
C TRP A 31 -1.18 9.91 0.90
N GLN A 32 -1.51 11.10 0.36
CA GLN A 32 -1.75 12.30 1.17
C GLN A 32 -2.99 12.12 2.04
N ALA A 33 -4.09 11.62 1.46
CA ALA A 33 -5.31 11.33 2.20
C ALA A 33 -5.06 10.25 3.26
N LEU A 34 -4.33 9.19 2.91
CA LEU A 34 -3.96 8.13 3.85
C LEU A 34 -3.10 8.68 5.00
N ARG A 35 -2.09 9.50 4.72
CA ARG A 35 -1.29 10.17 5.76
C ARG A 35 -2.18 10.97 6.71
N ASN A 36 -3.14 11.73 6.18
CA ASN A 36 -4.05 12.53 6.99
C ASN A 36 -4.97 11.64 7.85
N GLN A 37 -5.41 10.49 7.33
CA GLN A 37 -6.13 9.48 8.13
C GLN A 37 -5.25 8.92 9.26
N VAL A 38 -3.98 8.61 8.98
CA VAL A 38 -3.02 8.16 9.99
C VAL A 38 -2.83 9.20 11.08
N ARG A 39 -2.65 10.46 10.71
CA ARG A 39 -2.54 11.57 11.68
C ARG A 39 -3.77 11.71 12.58
N LYS A 40 -4.97 11.37 12.09
CA LYS A 40 -6.20 11.46 12.90
C LYS A 40 -6.21 10.44 14.03
N TRP A 41 -5.84 9.18 13.76
CA TRP A 41 -5.82 8.14 14.79
C TRP A 41 -4.51 8.07 15.57
N ASP A 42 -3.41 8.59 15.03
CA ASP A 42 -2.13 8.77 15.74
C ASP A 42 -2.10 10.05 16.59
N LYS A 43 -3.18 10.84 16.58
CA LYS A 43 -3.26 12.12 17.27
C LYS A 43 -2.97 11.94 18.77
N PRO A 44 -1.96 12.64 19.32
CA PRO A 44 -1.66 12.56 20.74
C PRO A 44 -2.76 13.19 21.59
N VAL A 45 -2.85 12.72 22.84
CA VAL A 45 -3.55 13.44 23.91
C VAL A 45 -2.69 14.65 24.28
N LYS A 46 -3.30 15.74 24.75
CA LYS A 46 -2.60 16.99 25.07
C LYS A 46 -1.39 16.71 25.98
N GLY A 47 -0.18 17.04 25.51
CA GLY A 47 1.08 16.82 26.24
C GLY A 47 1.74 15.44 26.05
N SER A 48 1.18 14.53 25.25
CA SER A 48 1.77 13.21 24.97
C SER A 48 2.32 13.08 23.54
N LYS A 49 3.08 12.01 23.30
CA LYS A 49 3.52 11.60 21.95
C LYS A 49 2.40 10.81 21.26
N GLY A 50 2.40 10.82 19.92
CA GLY A 50 1.54 9.94 19.14
C GLY A 50 1.82 8.46 19.42
N LYS A 51 0.87 7.57 19.10
CA LYS A 51 1.02 6.13 19.32
C LYS A 51 2.24 5.57 18.58
N LEU A 52 2.41 5.96 17.32
CA LEU A 52 3.53 5.54 16.47
C LEU A 52 4.86 6.08 17.00
N GLU A 53 4.89 7.33 17.42
CA GLU A 53 6.10 7.93 18.01
C GLU A 53 6.51 7.23 19.30
N THR A 54 5.54 6.78 20.08
CA THR A 54 5.76 6.04 21.33
C THR A 54 6.26 4.62 21.06
N VAL A 55 5.56 3.85 20.20
CA VAL A 55 5.89 2.45 19.90
C VAL A 55 7.24 2.29 19.23
N TYR A 56 7.57 3.19 18.30
CA TYR A 56 8.80 3.10 17.52
C TYR A 56 9.88 4.09 18.02
N ASN A 57 9.59 4.85 19.09
CA ASN A 57 10.50 5.78 19.75
C ASN A 57 11.22 6.74 18.78
N PHE A 58 10.46 7.38 17.89
CA PHE A 58 10.99 8.27 16.86
C PHE A 58 10.00 9.38 16.48
N GLN A 59 10.49 10.46 15.88
CA GLN A 59 9.68 11.64 15.52
C GLN A 59 8.63 11.33 14.43
N THR A 60 7.56 12.13 14.40
CA THR A 60 6.47 12.05 13.41
C THR A 60 6.96 11.93 11.96
N LYS A 61 7.99 12.71 11.61
CA LYS A 61 8.54 12.76 10.25
C LYS A 61 9.02 11.40 9.75
N HIS A 62 9.49 10.55 10.67
CA HIS A 62 10.03 9.24 10.32
C HIS A 62 8.93 8.22 10.05
N TRP A 63 7.86 8.16 10.86
CA TRP A 63 6.74 7.28 10.51
C TRP A 63 6.04 7.75 9.23
N VAL A 64 5.99 9.06 8.97
CA VAL A 64 5.46 9.61 7.71
C VAL A 64 6.31 9.14 6.51
N GLY A 65 7.64 9.13 6.66
CA GLY A 65 8.56 8.55 5.68
C GLY A 65 8.31 7.06 5.46
N ALA A 66 8.21 6.29 6.55
CA ALA A 66 7.93 4.85 6.50
C ALA A 66 6.60 4.52 5.81
N LEU A 67 5.54 5.32 6.07
CA LEU A 67 4.26 5.20 5.37
C LEU A 67 4.40 5.48 3.88
N ARG A 68 5.13 6.53 3.49
CA ARG A 68 5.35 6.87 2.08
C ARG A 68 6.08 5.76 1.34
N GLU A 69 7.13 5.19 1.93
CA GLU A 69 7.84 4.04 1.38
C GLU A 69 6.95 2.81 1.29
N ALA A 70 6.18 2.49 2.34
CA ALA A 70 5.24 1.38 2.32
C ALA A 70 4.24 1.51 1.17
N CYS A 71 3.66 2.71 0.96
CA CYS A 71 2.77 2.98 -0.16
C CYS A 71 3.45 2.80 -1.52
N ALA A 72 4.71 3.23 -1.66
CA ALA A 72 5.48 3.02 -2.89
C ALA A 72 5.69 1.52 -3.17
N ASN A 73 6.09 0.76 -2.15
CA ASN A 73 6.29 -0.69 -2.25
C ASN A 73 5.00 -1.41 -2.64
N ILE A 74 3.87 -1.09 -2.00
CA ILE A 74 2.56 -1.69 -2.31
C ILE A 74 2.17 -1.38 -3.77
N LYS A 75 2.34 -0.14 -4.23
CA LYS A 75 2.07 0.22 -5.64
C LYS A 75 2.92 -0.58 -6.62
N SER A 76 4.21 -0.75 -6.33
CA SER A 76 5.11 -1.57 -7.15
C SER A 76 4.69 -3.04 -7.15
N MET A 77 4.32 -3.60 -6.00
CA MET A 77 3.81 -4.97 -5.89
C MET A 77 2.56 -5.17 -6.76
N TRP A 78 1.61 -4.23 -6.73
CA TRP A 78 0.42 -4.31 -7.58
C TRP A 78 0.72 -4.18 -9.07
N SER A 79 1.64 -3.32 -9.46
CA SER A 79 2.07 -3.19 -10.86
C SER A 79 2.78 -4.46 -11.34
N ASN A 80 3.63 -5.05 -10.50
CA ASN A 80 4.33 -6.30 -10.82
C ASN A 80 3.34 -7.46 -10.93
N LEU A 81 2.35 -7.55 -10.03
CA LEU A 81 1.28 -8.53 -10.14
C LEU A 81 0.49 -8.35 -11.44
N ALA A 82 0.13 -7.11 -11.80
CA ALA A 82 -0.57 -6.81 -13.04
C ALA A 82 0.18 -7.33 -14.26
N ASN A 83 1.48 -7.07 -14.32
CA ASN A 83 2.32 -7.48 -15.44
C ASN A 83 2.45 -9.01 -15.53
N ARG A 84 2.52 -9.71 -14.39
CA ARG A 84 2.51 -11.18 -14.36
C ARG A 84 1.17 -11.74 -14.85
N LEU A 85 0.06 -11.20 -14.38
CA LEU A 85 -1.28 -11.61 -14.83
C LEU A 85 -1.48 -11.36 -16.33
N LYS A 86 -1.03 -10.21 -16.84
CA LYS A 86 -1.10 -9.91 -18.28
C LYS A 86 -0.39 -10.94 -19.14
N LYS A 87 0.80 -11.39 -18.74
CA LYS A 87 1.54 -12.45 -19.44
C LYS A 87 0.78 -13.77 -19.43
N LEU A 88 0.19 -14.15 -18.29
CA LEU A 88 -0.62 -15.37 -18.19
C LEU A 88 -1.89 -15.30 -19.05
N ILE A 89 -2.58 -14.16 -19.07
CA ILE A 89 -3.77 -13.95 -19.91
C ILE A 89 -3.42 -14.05 -21.40
N GLN A 90 -2.32 -13.42 -21.79
CA GLN A 90 -1.86 -13.42 -23.19
C GLN A 90 -1.50 -14.82 -23.68
N GLY A 91 -0.82 -15.62 -22.86
CA GLY A 91 -0.42 -16.99 -23.20
C GLY A 91 -1.51 -18.05 -23.01
N ASN A 92 -2.70 -17.69 -22.51
CA ASN A 92 -3.76 -18.66 -22.26
C ASN A 92 -4.62 -18.87 -23.52
N GLU A 93 -4.46 -20.01 -24.16
CA GLU A 93 -5.18 -20.42 -25.38
C GLU A 93 -6.68 -20.69 -25.14
N ASN A 94 -7.06 -21.03 -23.91
CA ASN A 94 -8.45 -21.33 -23.54
C ASN A 94 -9.33 -20.08 -23.37
N LEU A 95 -8.75 -18.88 -23.43
CA LEU A 95 -9.49 -17.62 -23.38
C LEU A 95 -9.85 -17.13 -24.77
N SER A 96 -11.10 -16.73 -24.97
CA SER A 96 -11.51 -16.02 -26.19
C SER A 96 -10.87 -14.62 -26.26
N ALA A 97 -10.87 -14.01 -27.44
CA ALA A 97 -10.38 -12.65 -27.62
C ALA A 97 -11.12 -11.64 -26.70
N ASP A 98 -12.44 -11.77 -26.60
CA ASP A 98 -13.28 -10.90 -25.76
C ASP A 98 -12.98 -11.08 -24.27
N GLN A 99 -12.78 -12.33 -23.82
CA GLN A 99 -12.39 -12.62 -22.44
C GLN A 99 -11.02 -12.01 -22.11
N ARG A 100 -10.03 -12.15 -23.00
CA ARG A 100 -8.72 -11.51 -22.83
C ARG A 100 -8.85 -9.99 -22.76
N HIS A 101 -9.65 -9.39 -23.64
CA HIS A 101 -9.90 -7.95 -23.65
C HIS A 101 -10.52 -7.47 -22.32
N LEU A 102 -11.55 -8.17 -21.83
CA LEU A 102 -12.19 -7.87 -20.55
C LEU A 102 -11.20 -7.95 -19.38
N LEU A 103 -10.39 -9.00 -19.32
CA LEU A 103 -9.39 -9.16 -18.25
C LEU A 103 -8.33 -8.06 -18.31
N PHE A 104 -7.86 -7.66 -19.50
CA PHE A 104 -6.95 -6.52 -19.63
C PHE A 104 -7.60 -5.20 -19.20
N PHE A 105 -8.88 -5.01 -19.52
CA PHE A 105 -9.65 -3.87 -19.07
C PHE A 105 -9.74 -3.81 -17.54
N ILE A 106 -10.10 -4.91 -16.87
CA ILE A 106 -10.11 -5.00 -15.40
C ILE A 106 -8.72 -4.66 -14.85
N LEU A 107 -7.65 -5.23 -15.45
CA LEU A 107 -6.27 -4.99 -15.00
C LEU A 107 -5.78 -3.54 -15.21
N LYS A 108 -6.48 -2.72 -16.00
CA LYS A 108 -6.13 -1.32 -16.24
C LYS A 108 -6.58 -0.38 -15.11
N PHE A 109 -7.75 -0.63 -14.53
CA PHE A 109 -8.39 0.31 -13.60
C PHE A 109 -8.30 -0.17 -12.16
N LYS A 110 -7.59 0.56 -11.29
CA LYS A 110 -7.43 0.20 -9.86
C LYS A 110 -8.76 0.08 -9.10
N SER A 111 -9.78 0.83 -9.50
CA SER A 111 -11.15 0.69 -8.98
C SER A 111 -11.78 -0.67 -9.36
N ALA A 112 -11.57 -1.12 -10.60
CA ALA A 112 -12.04 -2.43 -11.05
C ALA A 112 -11.30 -3.57 -10.33
N TRP A 113 -10.00 -3.43 -10.06
CA TRP A 113 -9.26 -4.39 -9.23
C TRP A 113 -9.91 -4.52 -7.85
N GLN A 114 -10.10 -3.39 -7.16
CA GLN A 114 -10.64 -3.38 -5.80
C GLN A 114 -12.09 -3.91 -5.71
N ALA A 115 -12.85 -3.84 -6.79
CA ALA A 115 -14.24 -4.27 -6.81
C ALA A 115 -14.43 -5.78 -7.07
N VAL A 116 -13.48 -6.42 -7.77
CA VAL A 116 -13.67 -7.77 -8.33
C VAL A 116 -12.73 -8.81 -7.70
N LEU A 117 -11.65 -8.37 -7.06
CA LEU A 117 -10.66 -9.21 -6.38
C LEU A 117 -10.69 -8.94 -4.86
#